data_AF-A0A416WA48-F1
#
_entry.id   AF-A0A416WA48-F1
#
_cell.length_a   1.000
_cell.length_b   1.000
_cell.length_c   1.000
_cell.angle_alpha   90.00
_cell.angle_beta   90.00
_cell.angle_gamma   90.00
#
_symmetry.space_group_name_H-M   'P 1'
#
loop_
_entity.id
_entity.type
_entity.pdbx_description
1 polymer ?
#
loop_
_entity_poly.entity_id
_entity_poly.type
_entity_poly.pdbx_seq_one_letter_code
_entity_poly.pdbx_strand_id
1 'polypeptide(L)'
;MRKNILMIATVTMMAFAITACGSDSKDNETTKAETTVQVTTEEATTVEETTAEETTEAPTKKVVKKKKVKKNTETQAPKALSPEEAKATAKSYVGKTIDQLVAAIGQYNSMDKSKSCLVDGEYDGMFYYDGFTVSASTENGVWVISSVD
;
A
#
# COMPACT_ATOMS: atom_id res chain seq x y z
N MET A 1 -43.67 11.14 15.35
CA MET A 1 -44.29 9.97 16.00
C MET A 1 -43.20 8.96 16.30
N ARG A 2 -42.94 8.68 17.58
CA ARG A 2 -42.00 7.65 18.05
C ARG A 2 -42.78 6.35 18.21
N LYS A 3 -42.28 5.24 17.68
CA LYS A 3 -42.60 3.88 18.17
C LYS A 3 -41.48 2.91 17.78
N ASN A 4 -40.59 2.71 18.74
CA ASN A 4 -39.74 1.53 18.82
C ASN A 4 -40.63 0.34 19.21
N ILE A 5 -40.53 -0.80 18.51
CA ILE A 5 -41.01 -2.12 18.93
C ILE A 5 -39.95 -3.12 18.44
N LEU A 6 -39.07 -3.62 19.32
CA LEU A 6 -39.19 -4.90 20.06
C LEU A 6 -38.90 -6.10 19.13
N MET A 7 -37.64 -6.54 19.03
CA MET A 7 -37.00 -7.69 19.73
C MET A 7 -37.21 -9.07 19.08
N ILE A 8 -36.25 -9.96 19.42
CA ILE A 8 -36.27 -11.44 19.47
C ILE A 8 -35.70 -12.09 18.19
N ALA A 9 -34.39 -12.34 18.08
CA ALA A 9 -33.60 -13.42 18.72
C ALA A 9 -33.93 -14.84 18.21
N THR A 10 -33.13 -15.33 17.26
CA THR A 10 -32.89 -16.77 17.09
C THR A 10 -31.40 -17.00 16.89
N VAL A 11 -30.76 -17.40 17.99
CA VAL A 11 -29.45 -18.04 18.01
C VAL A 11 -29.60 -19.41 17.35
N THR A 12 -28.93 -19.62 16.23
CA THR A 12 -28.66 -20.96 15.71
C THR A 12 -27.17 -21.23 15.87
N MET A 13 -26.84 -21.93 16.97
CA MET A 13 -25.66 -22.76 17.09
C MET A 13 -25.59 -23.71 15.89
N MET A 14 -24.45 -23.72 15.20
CA MET A 14 -23.97 -24.93 14.54
C MET A 14 -22.45 -24.96 14.69
N ALA A 15 -22.01 -25.57 15.80
CA ALA A 15 -20.64 -26.02 15.95
C ALA A 15 -20.46 -27.23 15.04
N PHE A 16 -19.54 -27.15 14.07
CA PHE A 16 -18.97 -28.34 13.43
C PHE A 16 -17.46 -28.37 13.64
N ALA A 17 -17.11 -29.38 14.45
CA ALA A 17 -15.84 -30.05 14.66
C ALA A 17 -14.62 -29.61 13.82
N ILE A 18 -13.59 -29.21 14.58
CA ILE A 18 -12.18 -29.38 14.27
C ILE A 18 -11.87 -30.85 13.91
N THR A 19 -11.58 -31.14 12.64
CA THR A 19 -10.86 -32.36 12.27
C THR A 19 -9.38 -32.13 12.50
N ALA A 20 -8.93 -32.54 13.68
CA ALA A 20 -7.56 -32.97 13.89
C ALA A 20 -7.36 -34.31 13.15
N CYS A 21 -6.50 -34.32 12.13
CA CYS A 21 -5.80 -35.53 11.74
C CYS A 21 -4.32 -35.27 12.01
N GLY A 22 -3.87 -35.79 13.15
CA GLY A 22 -2.46 -35.97 13.41
C GLY A 22 -1.93 -37.10 12.52
N SER A 23 -0.75 -36.85 11.97
CA SER A 23 0.24 -37.89 11.69
C SER A 23 1.51 -37.46 12.40
N ASP A 24 1.74 -38.07 13.55
CA ASP A 24 3.04 -38.18 14.19
C ASP A 24 4.07 -38.70 13.18
N SER A 25 5.15 -37.97 12.97
CA SER A 25 6.48 -38.57 12.86
C SER A 25 7.46 -37.67 13.60
N LYS A 26 8.04 -38.29 14.61
CA LYS A 26 8.83 -37.72 15.68
C LYS A 26 10.16 -38.43 15.57
N ASP A 27 11.11 -37.79 14.91
CA ASP A 27 12.51 -38.19 14.92
C ASP A 27 13.30 -37.04 15.54
N ASN A 28 13.54 -37.16 16.84
CA ASN A 28 14.56 -36.43 17.57
C ASN A 28 15.76 -37.36 17.72
N GLU A 29 16.94 -36.78 17.56
CA GLU A 29 18.25 -37.23 18.04
C GLU A 29 18.99 -38.31 17.25
N THR A 30 20.17 -37.96 16.73
CA THR A 30 21.45 -38.64 17.00
C THR A 30 22.62 -37.90 16.32
N THR A 31 23.41 -37.22 17.15
CA THR A 31 24.87 -37.42 17.34
C THR A 31 25.85 -37.23 16.15
N LYS A 32 26.61 -36.13 16.27
CA LYS A 32 28.10 -36.02 16.29
C LYS A 32 28.93 -36.51 15.09
N ALA A 33 29.65 -35.57 14.47
CA ALA A 33 31.13 -35.51 14.35
C ALA A 33 31.50 -34.41 13.34
N GLU A 34 32.08 -33.29 13.79
CA GLU A 34 33.52 -33.00 13.70
C GLU A 34 34.15 -33.26 12.32
N THR A 35 34.52 -32.19 11.60
CA THR A 35 35.80 -32.06 10.86
C THR A 35 36.10 -30.58 10.60
N THR A 36 36.72 -29.97 11.61
CA THR A 36 38.06 -29.37 11.60
C THR A 36 38.66 -28.84 10.27
N VAL A 37 38.69 -27.49 10.18
CA VAL A 37 39.80 -26.54 9.92
C VAL A 37 40.81 -26.78 8.76
N GLN A 38 41.12 -25.65 8.08
CA GLN A 38 42.41 -25.17 7.50
C GLN A 38 42.41 -25.10 5.96
N VAL A 39 42.90 -24.06 5.25
CA VAL A 39 43.69 -22.86 5.58
C VAL A 39 43.79 -21.97 4.32
N THR A 40 43.81 -20.64 4.54
CA THR A 40 44.63 -19.56 3.92
C THR A 40 44.80 -19.41 2.39
N THR A 41 44.59 -18.16 1.93
CA THR A 41 45.56 -17.27 1.22
C THR A 41 44.75 -16.10 0.62
N GLU A 42 44.79 -14.88 1.19
CA GLU A 42 45.71 -13.76 0.83
C GLU A 42 45.63 -13.43 -0.67
N GLU A 43 44.93 -12.38 -1.09
CA GLU A 43 45.34 -10.97 -1.31
C GLU A 43 44.25 -10.42 -2.28
N ALA A 44 43.85 -9.16 -2.42
CA ALA A 44 44.44 -7.86 -2.17
C ALA A 44 43.34 -6.79 -2.39
N THR A 45 43.48 -5.64 -1.73
CA THR A 45 43.26 -4.27 -2.27
C THR A 45 41.85 -3.97 -2.81
N THR A 46 41.07 -3.03 -2.26
CA THR A 46 41.36 -1.59 -2.28
C THR A 46 40.39 -0.85 -1.35
N VAL A 47 40.95 -0.05 -0.45
CA VAL A 47 40.31 1.08 0.23
C VAL A 47 40.66 2.32 -0.60
N GLU A 48 39.68 3.19 -0.85
CA GLU A 48 39.69 4.54 -1.45
C GLU A 48 38.54 4.60 -2.48
N GLU A 49 37.61 5.56 -2.49
CA GLU A 49 37.72 6.95 -2.07
C GLU A 49 36.33 7.51 -1.69
N THR A 50 36.32 8.24 -0.57
CA THR A 50 35.36 9.30 -0.31
C THR A 50 35.63 10.43 -1.29
N THR A 51 34.69 10.72 -2.19
CA THR A 51 34.66 12.02 -2.88
C THR A 51 33.27 12.60 -2.73
N ALA A 52 33.18 13.52 -1.77
CA ALA A 52 32.22 14.61 -1.82
C ALA A 52 32.76 15.65 -2.81
N GLU A 53 32.02 15.86 -3.90
CA GLU A 53 32.02 17.08 -4.69
C GLU A 53 30.57 17.23 -5.17
N GLU A 54 29.74 17.98 -4.46
CA GLU A 54 29.46 19.37 -4.79
C GLU A 54 29.43 19.61 -6.32
N THR A 55 28.25 19.51 -6.91
CA THR A 55 27.91 20.33 -8.08
C THR A 55 26.59 21.02 -7.79
N THR A 56 26.75 22.22 -7.26
CA THR A 56 25.83 23.33 -7.40
C THR A 56 25.59 23.58 -8.90
N GLU A 57 24.39 23.33 -9.43
CA GLU A 57 23.75 24.21 -10.41
C GLU A 57 22.22 24.08 -10.32
N ALA A 58 21.58 25.24 -10.13
CA ALA A 58 20.15 25.43 -10.03
C ALA A 58 19.48 25.48 -11.44
N PRO A 59 18.17 25.74 -11.55
CA PRO A 59 17.19 24.83 -12.14
C PRO A 59 16.88 25.11 -13.61
N THR A 60 16.92 24.10 -14.48
CA THR A 60 16.31 24.20 -15.83
C THR A 60 14.89 23.64 -15.83
N LYS A 61 13.97 24.59 -15.70
CA LYS A 61 12.53 24.53 -16.01
C LYS A 61 12.27 23.82 -17.35
N LYS A 62 12.04 22.50 -17.34
CA LYS A 62 11.38 21.79 -18.45
C LYS A 62 9.96 21.43 -18.07
N VAL A 63 9.05 22.28 -18.55
CA VAL A 63 7.61 22.07 -18.61
C VAL A 63 7.33 20.79 -19.41
N VAL A 64 7.16 19.67 -18.71
CA VAL A 64 6.55 18.47 -19.29
C VAL A 64 5.05 18.75 -19.35
N LYS A 65 4.59 19.20 -20.53
CA LYS A 65 3.19 19.29 -20.88
C LYS A 65 2.54 17.92 -20.64
N LYS A 66 1.72 17.81 -19.59
CA LYS A 66 0.78 16.71 -19.34
C LYS A 66 -0.06 16.49 -20.61
N LYS A 67 0.28 15.48 -21.40
CA LYS A 67 -0.50 15.06 -22.57
C LYS A 67 -1.73 14.32 -22.03
N LYS A 68 -2.81 15.07 -21.84
CA LYS A 68 -4.13 14.58 -21.40
C LYS A 68 -4.66 13.64 -22.50
N VAL A 69 -4.53 12.34 -22.31
CA VAL A 69 -5.15 11.32 -23.16
C VAL A 69 -6.66 11.40 -22.93
N LYS A 70 -7.39 12.02 -23.87
CA LYS A 70 -8.85 12.03 -23.90
C LYS A 70 -9.35 10.63 -24.29
N LYS A 71 -9.69 9.81 -23.31
CA LYS A 71 -10.66 8.72 -23.50
C LYS A 71 -12.05 9.35 -23.34
N ASN A 72 -12.75 9.56 -24.45
CA ASN A 72 -14.16 9.97 -24.46
C ASN A 72 -15.00 8.80 -23.96
N THR A 73 -15.20 8.74 -22.65
CA THR A 73 -16.41 8.19 -22.07
C THR A 73 -17.17 9.40 -21.57
N GLU A 74 -18.45 9.54 -21.95
CA GLU A 74 -19.36 10.59 -21.49
C GLU A 74 -19.73 10.34 -20.02
N THR A 75 -18.71 10.25 -19.16
CA THR A 75 -18.85 10.27 -17.71
C THR A 75 -19.04 11.72 -17.33
N GLN A 76 -20.24 12.06 -16.85
CA GLN A 76 -20.52 13.37 -16.28
C GLN A 76 -19.38 13.72 -15.32
N ALA A 77 -18.67 14.82 -15.60
CA ALA A 77 -17.56 15.24 -14.75
C ALA A 77 -18.09 15.41 -13.32
N PRO A 78 -17.42 14.82 -12.30
CA PRO A 78 -17.86 14.96 -10.94
C PRO A 78 -17.97 16.44 -10.59
N LYS A 79 -19.07 16.81 -9.92
CA LYS A 79 -19.31 18.17 -9.45
C LYS A 79 -18.10 18.58 -8.59
N ALA A 80 -17.49 19.72 -8.90
CA ALA A 80 -16.34 20.22 -8.15
C ALA A 80 -16.76 20.49 -6.70
N LEU A 81 -16.23 19.69 -5.78
CA LEU A 81 -16.37 19.85 -4.33
C LEU A 81 -15.31 20.83 -3.84
N SER A 82 -15.60 21.54 -2.73
CA SER A 82 -14.54 22.25 -2.02
C SER A 82 -13.52 21.26 -1.42
N PRO A 83 -12.28 21.68 -1.14
CA PRO A 83 -11.27 20.83 -0.49
C PRO A 83 -11.74 20.15 0.79
N GLU A 84 -12.48 20.86 1.65
CA GLU A 84 -13.00 20.29 2.91
C GLU A 84 -14.07 19.23 2.67
N GLU A 85 -15.01 19.47 1.74
CA GLU A 85 -16.05 18.49 1.41
C GLU A 85 -15.46 17.25 0.73
N ALA A 86 -14.46 17.45 -0.14
CA ALA A 86 -13.73 16.37 -0.77
C ALA A 86 -12.97 15.52 0.27
N LYS A 87 -12.30 16.16 1.24
CA LYS A 87 -11.62 15.47 2.35
C LYS A 87 -12.59 14.68 3.22
N ALA A 88 -13.73 15.28 3.59
CA ALA A 88 -14.76 14.61 4.38
C ALA A 88 -15.32 13.38 3.64
N THR A 89 -15.55 13.52 2.33
CA THR A 89 -15.95 12.40 1.47
C THR A 89 -14.86 11.33 1.44
N ALA A 90 -13.60 11.70 1.20
CA ALA A 90 -12.48 10.77 1.13
C ALA A 90 -12.30 9.92 2.39
N LYS A 91 -12.54 10.48 3.59
CA LYS A 91 -12.49 9.71 4.85
C LYS A 91 -13.47 8.54 4.88
N SER A 92 -14.61 8.64 4.19
CA SER A 92 -15.57 7.52 4.06
C SER A 92 -15.15 6.44 3.04
N TYR A 93 -14.06 6.67 2.31
CA TYR A 93 -13.50 5.76 1.31
C TYR A 93 -12.29 4.97 1.84
N VAL A 94 -11.92 5.08 3.12
CA VAL A 94 -10.93 4.17 3.71
C VAL A 94 -11.41 2.71 3.56
N GLY A 95 -10.54 1.84 3.08
CA GLY A 95 -10.84 0.46 2.69
C GLY A 95 -11.50 0.29 1.32
N LYS A 96 -11.74 1.39 0.58
CA LYS A 96 -12.23 1.37 -0.81
C LYS A 96 -11.08 1.63 -1.78
N THR A 97 -11.36 1.51 -3.08
CA THR A 97 -10.33 1.75 -4.09
C THR A 97 -10.15 3.24 -4.41
N ILE A 98 -8.95 3.62 -4.83
CA ILE A 98 -8.67 4.97 -5.32
C ILE A 98 -9.55 5.32 -6.53
N ASP A 99 -9.85 4.36 -7.41
CA ASP A 99 -10.72 4.59 -8.57
C ASP A 99 -12.15 4.98 -8.15
N GLN A 100 -12.68 4.38 -7.08
CA GLN A 100 -13.98 4.76 -6.51
C GLN A 100 -13.93 6.16 -5.93
N LEU A 101 -12.83 6.54 -5.26
CA LEU A 101 -12.66 7.90 -4.75
C LEU A 101 -12.57 8.91 -5.90
N VAL A 102 -11.80 8.61 -6.95
CA VAL A 102 -11.66 9.47 -8.12
C VAL A 102 -13.00 9.68 -8.82
N ALA A 103 -13.84 8.64 -8.89
CA ALA A 103 -15.19 8.77 -9.43
C ALA A 103 -16.09 9.70 -8.57
N ALA A 104 -15.86 9.74 -7.26
CA ALA A 104 -16.68 10.51 -6.32
C ALA A 104 -16.25 11.98 -6.22
N ILE A 105 -14.94 12.26 -6.14
CA ILE A 105 -14.42 13.60 -5.84
C ILE A 105 -13.50 14.17 -6.93
N GLY A 106 -13.24 13.41 -7.99
CA GLY A 106 -12.35 13.80 -9.08
C GLY A 106 -10.91 13.31 -8.92
N GLN A 107 -10.07 13.64 -9.89
CA GLN A 107 -8.68 13.17 -9.94
C GLN A 107 -7.79 13.92 -8.94
N TYR A 108 -6.88 13.19 -8.29
CA TYR A 108 -5.75 13.77 -7.54
C TYR A 108 -4.78 14.56 -8.43
N ASN A 109 -3.99 15.44 -7.82
CA ASN A 109 -3.03 16.33 -8.47
C ASN A 109 -1.73 15.62 -8.89
N SER A 110 -1.23 14.76 -8.00
CA SER A 110 0.00 13.98 -8.13
C SER A 110 -0.03 12.78 -7.19
N MET A 111 0.90 11.84 -7.40
CA MET A 111 1.06 10.66 -6.55
C MET A 111 2.54 10.30 -6.42
N ASP A 112 2.97 9.96 -5.21
CA ASP A 112 4.21 9.22 -4.95
C ASP A 112 3.94 7.73 -4.81
N LYS A 113 4.87 6.91 -5.31
CA LYS A 113 4.77 5.46 -5.28
C LYS A 113 6.12 4.85 -4.90
N SER A 114 6.09 3.98 -3.90
CA SER A 114 7.25 3.23 -3.42
C SER A 114 6.91 1.75 -3.35
N LYS A 115 7.91 0.88 -3.51
CA LYS A 115 7.71 -0.56 -3.22
C LYS A 115 7.35 -0.69 -1.75
N SER A 116 6.37 -1.54 -1.44
CA SER A 116 6.04 -1.80 -0.06
C SER A 116 7.18 -2.53 0.63
N CYS A 117 7.51 -2.09 1.84
CA CYS A 117 8.47 -2.78 2.70
C CYS A 117 7.83 -3.96 3.45
N LEU A 118 6.50 -3.98 3.52
CA LEU A 118 5.74 -4.93 4.33
C LEU A 118 5.28 -6.14 3.52
N VAL A 119 4.93 -5.91 2.25
CA VAL A 119 4.41 -6.95 1.36
C VAL A 119 5.19 -6.95 0.05
N ASP A 120 5.86 -8.07 -0.23
CA ASP A 120 6.64 -8.22 -1.46
C ASP A 120 5.71 -8.18 -2.70
N GLY A 121 6.18 -7.52 -3.75
CA GLY A 121 5.41 -7.30 -4.97
C GLY A 121 4.32 -6.22 -4.90
N GLU A 122 4.04 -5.65 -3.73
CA GLU A 122 3.06 -4.57 -3.56
C GLU A 122 3.73 -3.19 -3.45
N TYR A 123 2.91 -2.14 -3.53
CA TYR A 123 3.34 -0.75 -3.50
C TYR A 123 2.55 0.05 -2.49
N ASP A 124 3.24 1.00 -1.84
CA ASP A 124 2.62 2.03 -1.01
C ASP A 124 2.66 3.36 -1.76
N GLY A 125 1.66 4.20 -1.53
CA GLY A 125 1.52 5.42 -2.27
C GLY A 125 0.78 6.53 -1.54
N MET A 126 1.18 7.76 -1.86
CA MET A 126 0.59 8.98 -1.33
C MET A 126 -0.05 9.75 -2.48
N PHE A 127 -1.35 9.98 -2.41
CA PHE A 127 -2.15 10.66 -3.44
C PHE A 127 -2.51 12.05 -2.95
N TYR A 128 -2.05 13.07 -3.66
CA TYR A 128 -2.19 14.46 -3.24
C TYR A 128 -3.40 15.10 -3.88
N TYR A 129 -4.38 15.47 -3.07
CA TYR A 129 -5.52 16.29 -3.47
C TYR A 129 -5.29 17.74 -3.03
N ASP A 130 -6.22 18.62 -3.37
CA ASP A 130 -6.20 19.97 -2.83
C ASP A 130 -6.60 19.93 -1.35
N GLY A 131 -5.72 20.34 -0.44
CA GLY A 131 -5.97 20.43 1.01
C GLY A 131 -5.94 19.12 1.81
N PHE A 132 -5.64 17.97 1.20
CA PHE A 132 -5.47 16.69 1.91
C PHE A 132 -4.66 15.66 1.12
N THR A 133 -4.19 14.64 1.83
CA THR A 133 -3.44 13.52 1.25
C THR A 133 -4.15 12.21 1.56
N VAL A 134 -4.16 11.29 0.61
CA VAL A 134 -4.69 9.94 0.77
C VAL A 134 -3.54 8.95 0.70
N SER A 135 -3.36 8.18 1.77
CA SER A 135 -2.43 7.05 1.78
C SER A 135 -3.17 5.82 1.26
N ALA A 136 -2.51 5.02 0.42
CA ALA A 136 -3.05 3.77 -0.08
C ALA A 136 -1.93 2.76 -0.34
N SER A 137 -2.29 1.49 -0.33
CA SER A 137 -1.41 0.38 -0.68
C SER A 137 -2.06 -0.42 -1.79
N THR A 138 -1.29 -1.08 -2.64
CA THR A 138 -1.86 -2.00 -3.63
C THR A 138 -2.19 -3.32 -2.96
N GLU A 139 -3.38 -3.87 -3.19
CA GLU A 139 -3.74 -5.25 -2.92
C GLU A 139 -4.00 -5.96 -4.25
N ASN A 140 -3.19 -6.98 -4.59
CA ASN A 140 -3.28 -7.66 -5.90
C ASN A 140 -3.21 -6.67 -7.09
N GLY A 141 -2.41 -5.61 -6.95
CA GLY A 141 -2.26 -4.55 -7.96
C GLY A 141 -3.35 -3.48 -7.99
N VAL A 142 -4.33 -3.53 -7.07
CA VAL A 142 -5.40 -2.54 -6.95
C VAL A 142 -5.13 -1.61 -5.77
N TRP A 143 -5.17 -0.29 -5.97
CA TRP A 143 -4.94 0.67 -4.89
C TRP A 143 -6.12 0.74 -3.91
N VAL A 144 -5.88 0.35 -2.66
CA VAL A 144 -6.82 0.38 -1.55
C VAL A 144 -6.41 1.46 -0.55
N ILE A 145 -7.37 2.32 -0.19
CA ILE A 145 -7.12 3.48 0.68
C ILE A 145 -6.93 3.02 2.13
N SER A 146 -5.83 3.44 2.74
CA SER A 146 -5.48 3.13 4.12
C SER A 146 -5.72 4.30 5.08
N SER A 147 -5.45 5.54 4.68
CA SER A 147 -5.72 6.74 5.50
C SER A 147 -6.02 7.99 4.66
N VAL A 148 -6.59 9.00 5.32
CA VAL A 148 -6.83 10.34 4.75
C VAL A 148 -6.44 11.39 5.79
N ASP A 149 -5.48 12.23 5.43
CA ASP A 149 -4.81 13.19 6.33
C ASP A 149 -5.20 14.65 6.07
#